data_AF-A0A3M1I1Q9-F1
#
_entry.id   AF-A0A3M1I1Q9-F1
#
_cell.length_a   1.000
_cell.length_b   1.000
_cell.length_c   1.000
_cell.angle_alpha   90.00
_cell.angle_beta   90.00
_cell.angle_gamma   90.00
#
_symmetry.space_group_name_H-M   'P 1'
#
loop_
_entity.id
_entity.type
_entity.pdbx_description
1 polymer ?
#
loop_
_entity_poly.entity_id
_entity_poly.type
_entity_poly.pdbx_seq_one_letter_code
_entity_poly.pdbx_strand_id
1 'polypeptide(L)'
;MIRVFQEKYGAVLESYRKMGPRLVQSGLTKIRNSFQLIDEFLSLTVENYTYHLLEEVDRIENTGIRDQLFEKVRDIILIEENYRKSKGYLSILEPRSSKNELFLYRHGLIKKYCFKILHLEISPKNIEKTWHHLFYALAAGIAMAFATLVGFLAQKYFPNFSFSLLLAFVIIYMFKDRLKDIFRDLFQKWLNKRFYDRTIEILDPSYNKRLGQCKEKFYYTSFWDLDPKIQELRRLDTLPGLEVEDRGETIFCYKRRITLFSAPVFKLHSRISGLNDILRFNVKHMLTKMDEPFHEIPFIRPDTLRISRLQVPKIYHLNVVFRFSVEGDEETVLYERLRLVLNQKGIQRVERISPGGKIQKMIS
;
A
#
# COMPACT_ATOMS: atom_id res chain seq x y z
N MET A 1 -27.88 0.71 -23.21
CA MET A 1 -26.77 0.27 -22.32
C MET A 1 -26.76 -1.25 -22.14
N ILE A 2 -27.85 -1.87 -21.66
CA ILE A 2 -27.95 -3.33 -21.44
C ILE A 2 -27.70 -4.16 -22.71
N ARG A 3 -28.27 -3.74 -23.85
CA ARG A 3 -28.03 -4.40 -25.15
C ARG A 3 -26.55 -4.38 -25.57
N VAL A 4 -25.87 -3.26 -25.36
CA VAL A 4 -24.43 -3.11 -25.64
C VAL A 4 -23.60 -3.97 -24.70
N PHE A 5 -24.01 -4.08 -23.43
CA PHE A 5 -23.40 -5.00 -22.47
C PHE A 5 -23.54 -6.45 -22.96
N GLN A 6 -24.76 -6.86 -23.36
CA GLN A 6 -25.05 -8.19 -23.90
C GLN A 6 -24.21 -8.56 -25.12
N GLU A 7 -24.17 -7.68 -26.11
CA GLU A 7 -23.39 -7.90 -27.33
C GLU A 7 -21.88 -8.02 -27.02
N LYS A 8 -21.36 -7.16 -26.13
CA LYS A 8 -19.93 -7.15 -25.80
C LYS A 8 -19.49 -8.35 -24.98
N TYR A 9 -20.19 -8.72 -23.90
CA TYR A 9 -19.77 -9.88 -23.10
C TYR A 9 -19.96 -11.17 -23.90
N GLY A 10 -21.06 -11.28 -24.67
CA GLY A 10 -21.34 -12.44 -25.51
C GLY A 10 -20.23 -12.68 -26.52
N ALA A 11 -19.80 -11.62 -27.23
CA ALA A 11 -18.70 -11.70 -28.19
C ALA A 11 -17.37 -12.14 -27.54
N VAL A 12 -17.07 -11.65 -26.32
CA VAL A 12 -15.85 -12.02 -25.59
C VAL A 12 -15.90 -13.50 -25.16
N LEU A 13 -17.00 -13.94 -24.56
CA LEU A 13 -17.17 -15.33 -24.13
C LEU A 13 -17.13 -16.29 -25.32
N GLU A 14 -17.82 -15.96 -26.41
CA GLU A 14 -17.86 -16.79 -27.61
C GLU A 14 -16.47 -16.88 -28.26
N SER A 15 -15.76 -15.76 -28.38
CA SER A 15 -14.39 -15.73 -28.92
C SER A 15 -13.45 -16.59 -28.09
N TYR A 16 -13.52 -16.51 -26.75
CA TYR A 16 -12.69 -17.32 -25.86
C TYR A 16 -13.06 -18.82 -25.94
N ARG A 17 -14.36 -19.15 -25.85
CA ARG A 17 -14.87 -20.52 -25.88
C ARG A 17 -14.59 -21.23 -27.21
N LYS A 18 -14.59 -20.50 -28.34
CA LYS A 18 -14.19 -21.02 -29.67
C LYS A 18 -12.72 -21.49 -29.72
N MET A 19 -11.84 -20.97 -28.88
CA MET A 19 -10.45 -21.42 -28.80
C MET A 19 -10.30 -22.74 -28.04
N GLY A 20 -11.27 -23.08 -27.18
CA GLY A 20 -11.26 -24.26 -26.32
C GLY A 20 -11.00 -25.59 -27.05
N PRO A 21 -11.77 -25.94 -28.10
CA PRO A 21 -11.58 -27.20 -28.82
C PRO A 21 -10.15 -27.39 -29.36
N ARG A 22 -9.54 -26.31 -29.88
CA ARG A 22 -8.18 -26.34 -30.44
C ARG A 22 -7.11 -26.53 -29.36
N LEU A 23 -7.32 -25.95 -28.18
CA LEU A 23 -6.40 -26.03 -27.05
C LEU A 23 -6.54 -27.34 -26.26
N VAL A 24 -7.73 -27.92 -26.20
CA VAL A 24 -7.97 -29.21 -25.54
C VAL A 24 -7.39 -30.38 -26.36
N GLN A 25 -7.39 -30.26 -27.69
CA GLN A 25 -6.79 -31.25 -28.59
C GLN A 25 -5.26 -31.31 -28.54
N SER A 26 -4.58 -30.30 -27.97
CA SER A 26 -3.12 -30.25 -27.95
C SER A 26 -2.45 -31.26 -26.98
N GLY A 27 -3.23 -32.05 -26.23
CA GLY A 27 -2.73 -33.10 -25.31
C GLY A 27 -2.03 -32.58 -24.05
N LEU A 28 -1.82 -31.27 -23.93
CA LEU A 28 -1.09 -30.64 -22.82
C LEU A 28 -2.04 -30.33 -21.67
N THR A 29 -2.03 -31.19 -20.64
CA THR A 29 -2.86 -31.07 -19.42
C THR A 29 -2.77 -29.70 -18.76
N LYS A 30 -1.58 -29.07 -18.73
CA LYS A 30 -1.40 -27.72 -18.18
C LYS A 30 -2.18 -26.64 -18.93
N ILE A 31 -2.19 -26.70 -20.27
CA ILE A 31 -2.89 -25.71 -21.10
C ILE A 31 -4.41 -25.88 -20.93
N ARG A 32 -4.88 -27.13 -20.93
CA ARG A 32 -6.29 -27.46 -20.67
C ARG A 32 -6.77 -26.93 -19.32
N ASN A 33 -6.01 -27.18 -18.25
CA ASN A 33 -6.38 -26.70 -16.92
C ASN A 33 -6.39 -25.17 -16.86
N SER A 34 -5.39 -24.51 -17.47
CA SER A 34 -5.33 -23.05 -17.54
C SER A 34 -6.52 -22.46 -18.29
N PHE A 35 -6.92 -23.07 -19.41
CA PHE A 35 -8.10 -22.69 -20.17
C PHE A 35 -9.39 -22.81 -19.35
N GLN A 36 -9.57 -23.94 -18.64
CA GLN A 36 -10.75 -24.15 -17.80
C GLN A 36 -10.83 -23.14 -16.64
N LEU A 37 -9.71 -22.80 -16.01
CA LEU A 37 -9.66 -21.80 -14.94
C LEU A 37 -10.06 -20.41 -15.45
N ILE A 38 -9.60 -20.03 -16.65
CA ILE A 38 -9.94 -18.73 -17.24
C ILE A 38 -11.39 -18.71 -17.73
N ASP A 39 -11.90 -19.79 -18.33
CA ASP A 39 -13.31 -19.88 -18.74
C ASP A 39 -14.25 -19.77 -17.53
N GLU A 40 -13.92 -20.46 -16.43
CA GLU A 40 -14.64 -20.34 -15.16
C GLU A 40 -14.57 -18.91 -14.59
N PHE A 41 -13.39 -18.27 -14.64
CA PHE A 41 -13.23 -16.86 -14.23
C PHE A 41 -14.11 -15.92 -15.04
N LEU A 42 -14.14 -16.07 -16.36
CA LEU A 42 -14.93 -15.23 -17.24
C LEU A 42 -16.43 -15.39 -16.95
N SER A 43 -16.91 -16.62 -16.80
CA SER A 43 -18.30 -16.89 -16.42
C SER A 43 -18.68 -16.23 -15.09
N LEU A 44 -17.84 -16.36 -14.06
CA LEU A 44 -18.05 -15.72 -12.75
C LEU A 44 -18.00 -14.19 -12.82
N THR A 45 -17.15 -13.65 -13.68
CA THR A 45 -17.03 -12.20 -13.87
C THR A 45 -18.28 -11.64 -14.54
N VAL A 46 -18.78 -12.31 -15.59
CA VAL A 46 -20.03 -11.93 -16.26
C VAL A 46 -21.19 -12.00 -15.29
N GLU A 47 -21.30 -13.09 -14.53
CA GLU A 47 -22.32 -13.25 -13.50
C GLU A 47 -22.28 -12.10 -12.47
N ASN A 48 -21.11 -11.78 -11.92
CA ASN A 48 -20.98 -10.70 -10.92
C ASN A 48 -21.42 -9.33 -11.47
N TYR A 49 -20.99 -8.95 -12.68
CA TYR A 49 -21.45 -7.70 -13.30
C TYR A 49 -22.94 -7.71 -13.64
N THR A 50 -23.48 -8.87 -14.00
CA THR A 50 -24.90 -9.04 -14.32
C THR A 50 -25.77 -8.93 -13.06
N TYR A 51 -25.30 -9.44 -11.91
CA TYR A 51 -25.97 -9.23 -10.62
C TYR A 51 -26.00 -7.75 -10.22
N HIS A 52 -24.88 -7.03 -10.34
CA HIS A 52 -24.89 -5.58 -10.09
C HIS A 52 -25.85 -4.83 -11.01
N LEU A 53 -25.93 -5.24 -12.29
CA LEU A 53 -26.91 -4.67 -13.21
C LEU A 53 -28.35 -4.98 -12.77
N LEU A 54 -28.61 -6.19 -12.29
CA LEU A 54 -29.92 -6.61 -11.79
C LEU A 54 -30.33 -5.81 -10.54
N GLU A 55 -29.41 -5.57 -9.61
CA GLU A 55 -29.62 -4.72 -8.44
C GLU A 55 -29.99 -3.29 -8.81
N GLU A 56 -29.32 -2.71 -9.83
CA GLU A 56 -29.65 -1.36 -10.31
C GLU A 56 -31.02 -1.33 -11.03
N VAL A 57 -31.39 -2.39 -11.77
CA VAL A 57 -32.72 -2.51 -12.38
C VAL A 57 -33.81 -2.66 -11.31
N ASP A 58 -33.52 -3.38 -10.22
CA ASP A 58 -34.46 -3.60 -9.11
C ASP A 58 -34.82 -2.30 -8.39
N ARG A 59 -33.90 -1.32 -8.36
CA ARG A 59 -34.13 0.02 -7.78
C ARG A 59 -35.00 0.96 -8.62
N ILE A 60 -35.27 0.62 -9.88
CA ILE A 60 -36.15 1.41 -10.76
C ILE A 60 -37.60 1.21 -10.31
N GLU A 61 -38.42 2.25 -10.38
CA GLU A 61 -39.86 2.16 -10.08
C GLU A 61 -40.53 1.03 -10.87
N ASN A 62 -41.46 0.34 -10.20
CA ASN A 62 -42.18 -0.79 -10.78
C ASN A 62 -43.00 -0.36 -11.99
N THR A 63 -42.46 -0.67 -13.16
CA THR A 63 -43.07 -0.46 -14.47
C THR A 63 -43.02 -1.78 -15.23
N GLY A 64 -43.96 -2.05 -16.14
CA GLY A 64 -43.92 -3.29 -16.95
C GLY A 64 -42.62 -3.42 -17.80
N ILE A 65 -41.92 -2.31 -18.04
CA ILE A 65 -40.60 -2.28 -18.69
C ILE A 65 -39.50 -2.82 -17.76
N ARG A 66 -39.56 -2.52 -16.46
CA ARG A 66 -38.64 -3.05 -15.45
C ARG A 66 -38.67 -4.57 -15.43
N ASP A 67 -39.86 -5.17 -15.42
CA ASP A 67 -40.00 -6.62 -15.37
C ASP A 67 -39.40 -7.28 -16.61
N GLN A 68 -39.67 -6.75 -17.80
CA GLN A 68 -39.05 -7.24 -19.04
C GLN A 68 -37.52 -7.12 -19.04
N LEU A 69 -36.97 -6.03 -18.47
CA LEU A 69 -35.53 -5.87 -18.32
C LEU A 69 -34.96 -6.87 -17.30
N PHE A 70 -35.64 -7.04 -16.17
CA PHE A 70 -35.27 -7.95 -15.11
C PHE A 70 -35.19 -9.39 -15.63
N GLU A 71 -36.21 -9.84 -16.38
CA GLU A 71 -36.21 -11.16 -17.01
C GLU A 71 -35.03 -11.35 -17.96
N LYS A 72 -34.79 -10.37 -18.85
CA LYS A 72 -33.65 -10.44 -19.79
C LYS A 72 -32.30 -10.52 -19.09
N VAL A 73 -32.12 -9.82 -17.97
CA VAL A 73 -30.87 -9.83 -17.20
C VAL A 73 -30.73 -11.13 -16.41
N ARG A 74 -31.82 -11.61 -15.81
CA ARG A 74 -31.90 -12.91 -15.12
C ARG A 74 -31.53 -14.07 -16.04
N ASP A 75 -32.04 -14.07 -17.27
CA ASP A 75 -31.80 -15.17 -18.22
C ASP A 75 -30.31 -15.33 -18.55
N ILE A 76 -29.54 -14.23 -18.57
CA ILE A 76 -28.08 -14.28 -18.74
C ILE A 76 -27.41 -15.05 -17.59
N ILE A 77 -27.83 -14.77 -16.36
CA ILE A 77 -27.30 -15.42 -15.16
C ILE A 77 -27.59 -16.92 -15.22
N LEU A 78 -28.84 -17.29 -15.56
CA LEU A 78 -29.25 -18.68 -15.67
C LEU A 78 -28.50 -19.43 -16.78
N ILE A 79 -28.25 -18.79 -17.93
CA ILE A 79 -27.46 -19.37 -19.01
C ILE A 79 -26.04 -19.69 -18.53
N GLU A 80 -25.38 -18.75 -17.85
CA GLU A 80 -24.02 -18.94 -17.35
C GLU A 80 -23.94 -19.95 -16.20
N GLU A 81 -24.93 -19.97 -15.30
CA GLU A 81 -25.01 -20.97 -14.24
C GLU A 81 -25.20 -22.39 -14.80
N ASN A 82 -26.10 -22.54 -15.78
CA ASN A 82 -26.31 -23.81 -16.49
C ASN A 82 -25.06 -24.24 -17.27
N TYR A 83 -24.34 -23.29 -17.86
CA TYR A 83 -23.06 -23.56 -18.50
C TYR A 83 -22.05 -24.12 -17.50
N ARG A 84 -21.88 -23.49 -16.32
CA ARG A 84 -20.96 -23.97 -15.28
C ARG A 84 -21.35 -25.36 -14.75
N LYS A 85 -22.66 -25.63 -14.58
CA LYS A 85 -23.21 -26.95 -14.26
C LYS A 85 -22.82 -27.99 -15.32
N SER A 86 -23.02 -27.68 -16.60
CA SER A 86 -22.70 -28.58 -17.72
C SER A 86 -21.21 -28.94 -17.82
N LYS A 87 -20.32 -28.03 -17.37
CA LYS A 87 -18.87 -28.22 -17.36
C LYS A 87 -18.34 -28.86 -16.08
N GLY A 88 -19.19 -29.07 -15.07
CA GLY A 88 -18.80 -29.63 -13.78
C GLY A 88 -17.93 -28.69 -12.95
N TYR A 89 -18.08 -27.37 -13.12
CA TYR A 89 -17.34 -26.39 -12.31
C TYR A 89 -17.88 -26.35 -10.88
N LEU A 90 -16.99 -26.15 -9.90
CA LEU A 90 -17.33 -26.14 -8.48
C LEU A 90 -17.90 -24.78 -8.00
N SER A 91 -17.92 -23.77 -8.88
CA SER A 91 -18.40 -22.42 -8.56
C SER A 91 -19.90 -22.27 -8.85
N ILE A 92 -20.72 -23.07 -8.16
CA ILE A 92 -22.18 -23.03 -8.22
C ILE A 92 -22.70 -22.81 -6.80
N LEU A 93 -23.62 -21.86 -6.62
CA LEU A 93 -24.25 -21.57 -5.34
C LEU A 93 -25.51 -22.44 -5.21
N GLU A 94 -25.61 -23.19 -4.11
CA GLU A 94 -26.79 -24.00 -3.80
C GLU A 94 -27.39 -23.52 -2.47
N PRO A 95 -28.69 -23.12 -2.44
CA PRO A 95 -29.34 -22.76 -1.19
C PRO A 95 -29.22 -23.91 -0.18
N ARG A 96 -28.66 -23.63 1.01
CA ARG A 96 -28.46 -24.56 2.15
C ARG A 96 -27.35 -25.62 2.00
N SER A 97 -26.42 -25.47 1.06
CA SER A 97 -25.26 -26.37 0.94
C SER A 97 -24.04 -25.89 1.74
N SER A 98 -23.37 -26.79 2.45
CA SER A 98 -22.06 -26.52 3.10
C SER A 98 -20.94 -26.24 2.08
N LYS A 99 -21.16 -26.59 0.80
CA LYS A 99 -20.23 -26.33 -0.30
C LYS A 99 -20.14 -24.84 -0.68
N ASN A 100 -21.02 -23.99 -0.17
CA ASN A 100 -21.01 -22.56 -0.45
C ASN A 100 -19.73 -21.85 0.05
N GLU A 101 -19.08 -22.38 1.10
CA GLU A 101 -17.77 -21.88 1.54
C GLU A 101 -16.68 -22.06 0.47
N LEU A 102 -16.75 -23.17 -0.28
CA LEU A 102 -15.81 -23.48 -1.36
C LEU A 102 -15.95 -22.52 -2.54
N PHE A 103 -17.14 -21.92 -2.74
CA PHE A 103 -17.38 -20.95 -3.81
C PHE A 103 -16.44 -19.75 -3.66
N LEU A 104 -16.47 -19.07 -2.51
CA LEU A 104 -15.64 -17.88 -2.27
C LEU A 104 -14.16 -18.22 -2.28
N TYR A 105 -13.79 -19.36 -1.69
CA TYR A 105 -12.41 -19.84 -1.70
C TYR A 105 -11.90 -20.07 -3.14
N ARG A 106 -12.65 -20.81 -3.95
CA ARG A 106 -12.30 -21.12 -5.36
C ARG A 106 -12.29 -19.87 -6.22
N HIS A 107 -13.30 -19.02 -6.10
CA HIS A 107 -13.34 -17.73 -6.80
C HIS A 107 -12.10 -16.89 -6.48
N GLY A 108 -11.71 -16.82 -5.20
CA GLY A 108 -10.49 -16.15 -4.77
C GLY A 108 -9.21 -16.73 -5.39
N LEU A 109 -9.09 -18.04 -5.50
CA LEU A 109 -7.95 -18.71 -6.13
C LEU A 109 -7.88 -18.45 -7.64
N ILE A 110 -9.01 -18.60 -8.34
CA ILE A 110 -9.10 -18.35 -9.79
C ILE A 110 -8.76 -16.89 -10.09
N LYS A 111 -9.33 -15.96 -9.30
CA LYS A 111 -9.01 -14.53 -9.40
C LYS A 111 -7.50 -14.31 -9.26
N LYS A 112 -6.87 -14.84 -8.20
CA LYS A 112 -5.41 -14.72 -8.00
C LYS A 112 -4.62 -15.29 -9.19
N TYR A 113 -5.06 -16.41 -9.76
CA TYR A 113 -4.43 -17.02 -10.93
C TYR A 113 -4.50 -16.09 -12.15
N CYS A 114 -5.67 -15.56 -12.49
CA CYS A 114 -5.86 -14.65 -13.62
C CYS A 114 -5.13 -13.31 -13.43
N PHE A 115 -5.14 -12.74 -12.23
CA PHE A 115 -4.47 -11.47 -11.94
C PHE A 115 -2.95 -11.60 -11.77
N LYS A 116 -2.40 -12.81 -11.61
CA LYS A 116 -0.96 -13.02 -11.44
C LYS A 116 -0.13 -12.38 -12.56
N ILE A 117 -0.62 -12.41 -13.81
CA ILE A 117 0.09 -11.83 -14.96
C ILE A 117 0.11 -10.30 -14.95
N LEU A 118 -0.83 -9.67 -14.24
CA LEU A 118 -0.97 -8.22 -14.12
C LEU A 118 -0.15 -7.67 -12.95
N HIS A 119 0.26 -8.51 -12.02
CA HIS A 119 0.99 -8.10 -10.82
C HIS A 119 2.46 -8.50 -10.94
N LEU A 120 3.34 -7.52 -10.77
CA LEU A 120 4.77 -7.78 -10.71
C LEU A 120 5.14 -8.42 -9.37
N GLU A 121 6.15 -9.30 -9.40
CA GLU A 121 6.67 -9.92 -8.19
C GLU A 121 7.63 -8.96 -7.50
N ILE A 122 7.50 -8.86 -6.17
CA ILE A 122 8.19 -7.89 -5.33
C ILE A 122 9.02 -8.70 -4.33
N SER A 123 10.34 -8.69 -4.48
CA SER A 123 11.25 -9.43 -3.59
C SER A 123 12.07 -8.47 -2.74
N PRO A 124 12.00 -8.55 -1.38
CA PRO A 124 12.81 -7.70 -0.51
C PRO A 124 14.28 -8.13 -0.58
N LYS A 125 15.18 -7.15 -0.68
CA LYS A 125 16.62 -7.39 -0.72
C LYS A 125 17.28 -6.91 0.57
N ASN A 126 17.89 -7.85 1.30
CA ASN A 126 18.48 -7.59 2.62
C ASN A 126 19.91 -6.99 2.60
N ILE A 127 20.33 -6.30 1.53
CA ILE A 127 21.71 -5.76 1.40
C ILE A 127 22.08 -4.86 2.59
N GLU A 128 21.13 -4.10 3.12
CA GLU A 128 21.38 -3.13 4.18
C GLU A 128 21.86 -3.78 5.48
N LYS A 129 21.38 -5.00 5.81
CA LYS A 129 21.86 -5.73 7.00
C LYS A 129 23.36 -6.03 6.91
N THR A 130 23.86 -6.36 5.72
CA THR A 130 25.29 -6.63 5.50
C THR A 130 26.15 -5.40 5.78
N TRP A 131 25.70 -4.21 5.39
CA TRP A 131 26.43 -2.96 5.67
C TRP A 131 26.48 -2.64 7.17
N HIS A 132 25.38 -2.84 7.90
CA HIS A 132 25.36 -2.63 9.35
C HIS A 132 26.43 -3.48 10.06
N HIS A 133 26.57 -4.75 9.68
CA HIS A 133 27.60 -5.62 10.25
C HIS A 133 29.01 -5.14 9.94
N LEU A 134 29.28 -4.66 8.72
CA LEU A 134 30.59 -4.13 8.36
C LEU A 134 30.97 -2.88 9.17
N PHE A 135 30.04 -1.92 9.31
CA PHE A 135 30.30 -0.70 10.10
C PHE A 135 30.42 -1.00 11.59
N TYR A 136 29.68 -1.98 12.13
CA TYR A 136 29.85 -2.43 13.51
C TYR A 136 31.19 -3.12 13.74
N ALA A 137 31.67 -3.90 12.76
CA ALA A 137 33.00 -4.49 12.80
C ALA A 137 34.08 -3.39 12.75
N LEU A 138 33.91 -2.36 11.91
CA LEU A 138 34.81 -1.21 11.84
C LEU A 138 34.84 -0.44 13.17
N ALA A 139 33.69 -0.19 13.80
CA ALA A 139 33.61 0.45 15.12
C ALA A 139 34.37 -0.35 16.19
N ALA A 140 34.19 -1.67 16.21
CA ALA A 140 34.91 -2.55 17.13
C ALA A 140 36.42 -2.54 16.85
N GLY A 141 36.83 -2.52 15.59
CA GLY A 141 38.23 -2.42 15.17
C GLY A 141 38.89 -1.13 15.61
N ILE A 142 38.23 0.02 15.38
CA ILE A 142 38.71 1.34 15.80
C ILE A 142 38.84 1.40 17.33
N ALA A 143 37.83 0.92 18.07
CA ALA A 143 37.88 0.90 19.53
C ALA A 143 39.00 -0.01 20.05
N MET A 144 39.22 -1.17 19.43
CA MET A 144 40.30 -2.09 19.79
C MET A 144 41.68 -1.47 19.52
N ALA A 145 41.88 -0.84 18.35
CA ALA A 145 43.14 -0.18 18.00
C ALA A 145 43.46 0.99 18.94
N PHE A 146 42.45 1.74 19.36
CA PHE A 146 42.62 2.79 20.37
C PHE A 146 43.00 2.21 21.74
N ALA A 147 42.30 1.17 22.19
CA ALA A 147 42.55 0.54 23.49
C ALA A 147 43.94 -0.10 23.56
N THR A 148 44.41 -0.74 22.48
CA THR A 148 45.76 -1.31 22.42
C THR A 148 46.81 -0.21 22.44
N LEU A 149 46.62 0.89 21.71
CA LEU A 149 47.54 2.03 21.74
C LEU A 149 47.66 2.62 23.15
N VAL A 150 46.54 2.90 23.81
CA VAL A 150 46.54 3.42 25.19
C VAL A 150 47.09 2.39 26.17
N GLY A 151 46.84 1.10 25.95
CA GLY A 151 47.41 -0.01 26.73
C GLY A 151 48.93 -0.06 26.64
N PHE A 152 49.50 0.06 25.44
CA PHE A 152 50.95 0.15 25.25
C PHE A 152 51.55 1.39 25.92
N LEU A 153 50.85 2.52 25.88
CA LEU A 153 51.27 3.73 26.61
C LEU A 153 51.24 3.50 28.12
N ALA A 154 50.18 2.91 28.66
CA ALA A 154 50.06 2.60 30.08
C ALA A 154 51.17 1.64 30.55
N GLN A 155 51.50 0.63 29.74
CA GLN A 155 52.60 -0.29 30.02
C GLN A 155 53.97 0.40 30.00
N LYS A 156 54.17 1.40 29.12
CA LYS A 156 55.39 2.21 29.09
C LYS A 156 55.55 3.06 30.35
N TYR A 157 54.46 3.62 30.88
CA TYR A 157 54.49 4.46 32.09
C TYR A 157 54.50 3.66 33.40
N PHE A 158 53.88 2.48 33.42
CA PHE A 158 53.85 1.56 34.57
C PHE A 158 54.46 0.21 34.20
N PRO A 159 55.79 0.12 34.07
CA PRO A 159 56.46 -1.10 33.58
C PRO A 159 56.40 -2.27 34.57
N ASN A 160 56.27 -1.99 35.88
CA ASN A 160 56.14 -3.03 36.90
C ASN A 160 54.67 -3.46 37.05
N PHE A 161 54.46 -4.77 37.17
CA PHE A 161 53.13 -5.38 37.40
C PHE A 161 52.58 -4.94 38.76
N SER A 162 51.91 -3.79 38.77
CA SER A 162 51.44 -3.09 39.97
C SER A 162 49.92 -3.01 39.94
N PHE A 163 49.30 -2.88 41.11
CA PHE A 163 47.85 -2.66 41.23
C PHE A 163 47.36 -1.49 40.35
N SER A 164 48.16 -0.42 40.23
CA SER A 164 47.88 0.74 39.37
C SER A 164 47.81 0.39 37.88
N LEU A 165 48.63 -0.55 37.40
CA LEU A 165 48.60 -1.03 36.01
C LEU A 165 47.33 -1.85 35.74
N LEU A 166 46.93 -2.71 36.69
CA LEU A 166 45.69 -3.48 36.61
C LEU A 166 44.47 -2.56 36.58
N LEU A 167 44.43 -1.54 37.45
CA LEU A 167 43.38 -0.53 37.45
C LEU A 167 43.33 0.26 36.13
N ALA A 168 44.50 0.62 35.58
CA ALA A 168 44.58 1.28 34.28
C ALA A 168 44.00 0.41 33.15
N PHE A 169 44.28 -0.90 33.12
CA PHE A 169 43.69 -1.80 32.13
C PHE A 169 42.17 -1.94 32.27
N VAL A 170 41.63 -1.97 33.48
CA VAL A 170 40.18 -1.99 33.70
C VAL A 170 39.54 -0.72 33.13
N ILE A 171 40.14 0.45 33.41
CA ILE A 171 39.65 1.74 32.90
C ILE A 171 39.72 1.78 31.36
N ILE A 172 40.83 1.32 30.75
CA ILE A 172 40.99 1.24 29.30
C ILE A 172 39.92 0.32 28.69
N TYR A 173 39.64 -0.81 29.34
CA TYR A 173 38.62 -1.74 28.88
C TYR A 173 37.22 -1.11 28.92
N MET A 174 36.87 -0.41 30.00
CA MET A 174 35.61 0.33 30.08
C MET A 174 35.52 1.44 29.01
N PHE A 175 36.62 2.14 28.77
CA PHE A 175 36.68 3.21 27.77
C PHE A 175 36.53 2.68 26.34
N LYS A 176 37.13 1.53 26.04
CA LYS A 176 36.95 0.80 24.78
C LYS A 176 35.47 0.52 24.51
N ASP A 177 34.74 0.00 25.49
CA ASP A 177 33.33 -0.33 25.33
C ASP A 177 32.49 0.93 25.08
N ARG A 178 32.76 2.03 25.81
CA ARG A 178 32.08 3.32 25.57
C ARG A 178 32.39 3.90 24.20
N LEU A 179 33.65 3.85 23.75
CA LEU A 179 34.01 4.31 22.40
C LEU A 179 33.32 3.49 21.32
N LYS A 180 33.28 2.16 21.46
CA LYS A 180 32.59 1.28 20.52
C LYS A 180 31.11 1.64 20.39
N ASP A 181 30.42 1.89 21.50
CA ASP A 181 29.00 2.27 21.49
C ASP A 181 28.79 3.64 20.84
N ILE A 182 29.66 4.62 21.12
CA ILE A 182 29.61 5.94 20.45
C ILE A 182 29.77 5.80 18.93
N PHE A 183 30.78 5.05 18.47
CA PHE A 183 30.97 4.83 17.03
C PHE A 183 29.83 4.05 16.41
N ARG A 184 29.27 3.06 17.12
CA ARG A 184 28.11 2.31 16.67
C ARG A 184 26.91 3.21 16.44
N ASP A 185 26.59 4.07 17.39
CA ASP A 185 25.47 5.01 17.29
C ASP A 185 25.69 6.05 16.20
N LEU A 186 26.92 6.57 16.07
CA LEU A 186 27.29 7.51 15.02
C LEU A 186 27.14 6.87 13.63
N PHE A 187 27.67 5.66 13.43
CA PHE A 187 27.52 4.94 12.17
C PHE A 187 26.07 4.58 11.89
N GLN A 188 25.29 4.17 12.90
CA GLN A 188 23.87 3.89 12.72
C GLN A 188 23.09 5.14 12.30
N LYS A 189 23.33 6.29 12.93
CA LYS A 189 22.71 7.57 12.52
C LYS A 189 23.12 7.97 11.10
N TRP A 190 24.40 7.82 10.76
CA TRP A 190 24.90 8.14 9.43
C TRP A 190 24.34 7.20 8.35
N LEU A 191 24.31 5.90 8.63
CA LEU A 191 23.70 4.88 7.78
C LEU A 191 22.21 5.19 7.55
N ASN A 192 21.44 5.38 8.62
CA ASN A 192 20.01 5.69 8.51
C ASN A 192 19.75 7.00 7.75
N LYS A 193 20.65 8.00 7.83
CA LYS A 193 20.52 9.25 7.07
C LYS A 193 20.81 9.06 5.58
N ARG A 194 21.76 8.22 5.20
CA ARG A 194 22.20 8.08 3.80
C ARG A 194 21.52 6.94 3.05
N PHE A 195 21.23 5.84 3.72
CA PHE A 195 20.64 4.65 3.13
C PHE A 195 19.12 4.72 3.15
N TYR A 196 18.54 3.90 2.29
CA TYR A 196 17.12 3.58 2.30
C TYR A 196 16.92 2.47 3.35
N ASP A 197 15.72 2.36 3.90
CA ASP A 197 15.39 1.35 4.94
C ASP A 197 14.97 0.02 4.31
N ARG A 198 14.59 0.06 3.04
CA ARG A 198 14.21 -1.10 2.29
C ARG A 198 14.56 -0.93 0.82
N THR A 199 15.26 -1.91 0.29
CA THR A 199 15.43 -2.10 -1.15
C THR A 199 14.63 -3.32 -1.60
N ILE A 200 13.85 -3.15 -2.65
CA ILE A 200 12.97 -4.16 -3.23
C ILE A 200 13.33 -4.32 -4.70
N GLU A 201 13.46 -5.55 -5.17
CA GLU A 201 13.60 -5.86 -6.59
C GLU A 201 12.22 -6.15 -7.19
N ILE A 202 11.99 -5.56 -8.37
CA ILE A 202 10.78 -5.78 -9.16
C ILE A 202 11.12 -6.84 -10.20
N LEU A 203 10.44 -7.97 -10.14
CA LEU A 203 10.70 -9.16 -10.94
C LEU A 203 9.49 -9.48 -11.82
N ASP A 204 9.78 -10.01 -13.00
CA ASP A 204 8.78 -10.61 -13.87
C ASP A 204 8.32 -11.96 -13.30
N PRO A 205 7.01 -12.20 -13.09
CA PRO A 205 6.52 -13.43 -12.47
C PRO A 205 6.64 -14.68 -13.35
N SER A 206 6.90 -14.53 -14.66
CA SER A 206 6.97 -15.64 -15.62
C SER A 206 8.41 -16.05 -15.91
N TYR A 207 9.31 -15.09 -16.03
CA TYR A 207 10.71 -15.29 -16.40
C TYR A 207 11.70 -15.05 -15.26
N ASN A 208 11.21 -14.60 -14.09
CA ASN A 208 12.03 -14.21 -12.94
C ASN A 208 13.15 -13.21 -13.31
N LYS A 209 12.87 -12.33 -14.27
CA LYS A 209 13.81 -11.32 -14.76
C LYS A 209 13.62 -10.02 -14.02
N ARG A 210 14.73 -9.37 -13.66
CA ARG A 210 14.69 -8.09 -12.97
C ARG A 210 14.24 -6.98 -13.91
N LEU A 211 13.06 -6.43 -13.63
CA LEU A 211 12.45 -5.31 -14.35
C LEU A 211 12.82 -3.96 -13.73
N GLY A 212 13.19 -3.94 -12.46
CA GLY A 212 13.56 -2.70 -11.78
C GLY A 212 13.91 -2.89 -10.31
N GLN A 213 13.97 -1.76 -9.61
CA GLN A 213 14.17 -1.68 -8.18
C GLN A 213 13.33 -0.55 -7.58
N CYS A 214 12.85 -0.77 -6.36
CA CYS A 214 12.22 0.22 -5.53
C CYS A 214 13.04 0.39 -4.26
N LYS A 215 13.33 1.64 -3.88
CA LYS A 215 14.00 1.98 -2.64
C LYS A 215 13.09 2.85 -1.80
N GLU A 216 12.86 2.45 -0.56
CA GLU A 216 11.91 3.09 0.36
C GLU A 216 12.64 3.58 1.60
N LYS A 217 12.23 4.74 2.08
CA LYS A 217 12.75 5.33 3.30
C LYS A 217 11.64 5.99 4.08
N PHE A 218 11.62 5.76 5.38
CA PHE A 218 10.70 6.36 6.33
C PHE A 218 11.48 7.06 7.44
N TYR A 219 11.15 8.32 7.70
CA TYR A 219 11.78 9.08 8.78
C TYR A 219 10.82 10.12 9.34
N TYR A 220 11.12 10.57 10.55
CA TYR A 220 10.41 11.66 11.21
C TYR A 220 11.15 12.97 10.97
N THR A 221 10.41 14.04 10.77
CA THR A 221 10.97 15.38 10.59
C THR A 221 10.10 16.43 11.27
N SER A 222 10.67 17.60 11.51
CA SER A 222 9.90 18.76 11.96
C SER A 222 9.30 19.52 10.76
N PHE A 223 8.28 20.34 11.03
CA PHE A 223 7.66 21.19 10.01
C PHE A 223 8.67 22.13 9.32
N TRP A 224 9.60 22.69 10.09
CA TRP A 224 10.58 23.67 9.63
C TRP A 224 11.66 23.09 8.71
N ASP A 225 11.90 21.77 8.81
CA ASP A 225 12.86 21.05 7.97
C ASP A 225 12.28 20.65 6.59
N LEU A 226 10.98 20.90 6.35
CA LEU A 226 10.32 20.57 5.09
C LEU A 226 10.65 21.55 3.96
N ASP A 227 10.48 21.11 2.72
CA ASP A 227 10.51 21.97 1.53
C ASP A 227 9.50 23.14 1.70
N PRO A 228 9.90 24.40 1.48
CA PRO A 228 9.02 25.57 1.61
C PRO A 228 7.69 25.44 0.88
N LYS A 229 7.66 24.78 -0.29
CA LYS A 229 6.42 24.58 -1.05
C LYS A 229 5.46 23.60 -0.36
N ILE A 230 5.99 22.60 0.35
CA ILE A 230 5.18 21.68 1.17
C ILE A 230 4.64 22.42 2.40
N GLN A 231 5.45 23.28 3.03
CA GLN A 231 5.02 24.11 4.15
C GLN A 231 3.85 25.03 3.75
N GLU A 232 3.96 25.69 2.59
CA GLU A 232 2.91 26.54 2.04
C GLU A 232 1.62 25.74 1.78
N LEU A 233 1.72 24.60 1.10
CA LEU A 233 0.58 23.73 0.82
C LEU A 233 -0.13 23.27 2.10
N ARG A 234 0.63 22.96 3.16
CA ARG A 234 0.10 22.55 4.47
C ARG A 234 -0.63 23.71 5.18
N ARG A 235 -0.25 24.96 4.93
CA ARG A 235 -0.85 26.16 5.55
C ARG A 235 -2.10 26.71 4.86
N LEU A 236 -2.36 26.36 3.58
CA LEU A 236 -3.42 26.94 2.74
C LEU A 236 -4.83 27.08 3.35
N ASP A 237 -5.18 26.29 4.35
CA ASP A 237 -6.52 26.26 4.97
C ASP A 237 -6.45 26.20 6.52
N THR A 238 -5.30 26.59 7.07
CA THR A 238 -5.13 26.70 8.52
C THR A 238 -5.74 28.02 8.96
N LEU A 239 -6.63 27.96 9.97
CA LEU A 239 -7.26 29.17 10.52
C LEU A 239 -6.20 29.99 11.28
N PRO A 240 -6.12 31.32 11.06
CA PRO A 240 -5.22 32.19 11.81
C PRO A 240 -5.44 32.03 13.32
N GLY A 241 -4.36 31.80 14.07
CA GLY A 241 -4.39 31.64 15.54
C GLY A 241 -4.71 30.23 16.06
N LEU A 242 -5.00 29.27 15.18
CA LEU A 242 -5.17 27.84 15.52
C LEU A 242 -4.09 26.96 14.86
N GLU A 243 -2.93 27.53 14.59
CA GLU A 243 -1.80 26.83 13.99
C GLU A 243 -1.34 25.70 14.93
N VAL A 244 -1.52 24.46 14.46
CA VAL A 244 -1.12 23.25 15.21
C VAL A 244 0.39 23.07 15.16
N GLU A 245 1.06 23.68 14.17
CA GLU A 245 2.51 23.64 13.97
C GLU A 245 3.28 24.11 15.21
N ASP A 246 2.83 25.20 15.85
CA ASP A 246 3.43 25.77 17.07
C ASP A 246 3.31 24.87 18.31
N ARG A 247 2.46 23.84 18.24
CA ARG A 247 2.26 22.86 19.33
C ARG A 247 3.09 21.59 19.16
N GLY A 248 3.98 21.54 18.16
CA GLY A 248 4.88 20.41 17.92
C GLY A 248 4.27 19.32 17.03
N GLU A 249 3.94 19.64 15.79
CA GLU A 249 3.51 18.64 14.79
C GLU A 249 4.66 17.65 14.48
N THR A 250 4.41 16.35 14.66
CA THR A 250 5.34 15.29 14.25
C THR A 250 4.99 14.82 12.84
N ILE A 251 5.92 14.97 11.90
CA ILE A 251 5.66 14.71 10.48
C ILE A 251 6.30 13.39 10.06
N PHE A 252 5.50 12.54 9.43
CA PHE A 252 5.95 11.28 8.84
C PHE A 252 6.35 11.50 7.39
N CYS A 253 7.63 11.32 7.08
CA CYS A 253 8.13 11.40 5.72
C CYS A 253 8.39 10.01 5.17
N TYR A 254 7.62 9.63 4.16
CA TYR A 254 7.85 8.43 3.37
C TYR A 254 8.37 8.82 1.98
N LYS A 255 9.59 8.39 1.66
CA LYS A 255 10.22 8.60 0.37
C LYS A 255 10.36 7.27 -0.35
N ARG A 256 9.86 7.21 -1.58
CA ARG A 256 9.99 6.05 -2.45
C ARG A 256 10.62 6.46 -3.77
N ARG A 257 11.65 5.73 -4.19
CA ARG A 257 12.32 5.89 -5.49
C ARG A 257 12.18 4.59 -6.27
N ILE A 258 11.55 4.68 -7.44
CA ILE A 258 11.38 3.54 -8.35
C ILE A 258 12.29 3.76 -9.55
N THR A 259 13.06 2.74 -9.90
CA THR A 259 13.91 2.72 -11.08
C THR A 259 13.53 1.51 -11.91
N LEU A 260 13.06 1.76 -13.13
CA LEU A 260 12.72 0.71 -14.09
C LEU A 260 13.85 0.56 -15.11
N PHE A 261 14.17 -0.69 -15.44
CA PHE A 261 15.13 -1.00 -16.49
C PHE A 261 14.39 -1.13 -17.81
N SER A 262 14.57 -0.16 -18.70
CA SER A 262 13.85 -0.07 -19.98
C SER A 262 14.01 -1.32 -20.84
N ALA A 263 15.24 -1.80 -21.03
CA ALA A 263 15.53 -2.95 -21.90
C ALA A 263 14.73 -4.23 -21.57
N PRO A 264 14.74 -4.76 -20.32
CA PRO A 264 13.92 -5.94 -19.99
C PRO A 264 12.42 -5.66 -20.00
N VAL A 265 11.99 -4.44 -19.63
CA VAL A 265 10.56 -4.06 -19.65
C VAL A 265 10.02 -4.08 -21.07
N PHE A 266 10.66 -3.39 -22.03
CA PHE A 266 10.19 -3.37 -23.42
C PHE A 266 10.23 -4.75 -24.08
N LYS A 267 11.21 -5.60 -23.71
CA LYS A 267 11.35 -6.95 -24.26
C LYS A 267 10.25 -7.91 -23.79
N LEU A 268 9.83 -7.81 -22.53
CA LEU A 268 8.88 -8.75 -21.91
C LEU A 268 7.44 -8.23 -21.89
N HIS A 269 7.27 -6.91 -21.86
CA HIS A 269 5.99 -6.22 -21.60
C HIS A 269 5.69 -5.15 -22.65
N SER A 270 5.85 -5.47 -23.94
CA SER A 270 5.57 -4.55 -25.04
C SER A 270 4.10 -4.09 -25.14
N ARG A 271 3.18 -4.77 -24.45
CA ARG A 271 1.73 -4.47 -24.43
C ARG A 271 1.30 -3.55 -23.28
N ILE A 272 2.21 -3.21 -22.37
CA ILE A 272 1.89 -2.42 -21.18
C ILE A 272 2.17 -0.94 -21.46
N SER A 273 1.18 -0.08 -21.24
CA SER A 273 1.28 1.37 -21.44
C SER A 273 1.85 2.13 -20.25
N GLY A 274 1.84 1.53 -19.06
CA GLY A 274 2.34 2.18 -17.85
C GLY A 274 2.37 1.25 -16.63
N LEU A 275 3.08 1.69 -15.59
CA LEU A 275 3.10 1.03 -14.30
C LEU A 275 2.08 1.70 -13.39
N ASN A 276 1.15 0.91 -12.84
CA ASN A 276 0.29 1.38 -11.77
C ASN A 276 0.89 1.01 -10.42
N ASP A 277 1.01 1.98 -9.54
CA ASP A 277 1.60 1.83 -8.23
C ASP A 277 0.59 2.17 -7.14
N ILE A 278 0.30 1.18 -6.29
CA ILE A 278 -0.73 1.28 -5.27
C ILE A 278 -0.08 1.45 -3.90
N LEU A 279 -0.10 2.68 -3.40
CA LEU A 279 0.25 2.99 -2.01
C LEU A 279 -0.91 2.64 -1.08
N ARG A 280 -0.61 1.90 0.00
CA ARG A 280 -1.58 1.57 1.04
C ARG A 280 -1.09 2.11 2.37
N PHE A 281 -1.82 3.08 2.91
CA PHE A 281 -1.54 3.63 4.23
C PHE A 281 -2.61 3.16 5.22
N ASN A 282 -2.17 2.49 6.30
CA ASN A 282 -3.07 1.97 7.33
C ASN A 282 -3.09 2.91 8.54
N VAL A 283 -4.22 3.57 8.76
CA VAL A 283 -4.43 4.50 9.88
C VAL A 283 -4.92 3.82 11.16
N LYS A 284 -5.27 2.52 11.14
CA LYS A 284 -5.97 1.84 12.25
C LYS A 284 -5.29 2.04 13.60
N HIS A 285 -3.97 1.92 13.63
CA HIS A 285 -3.19 2.09 14.88
C HIS A 285 -3.19 3.53 15.40
N MET A 286 -3.43 4.53 14.55
CA MET A 286 -3.57 5.93 14.97
C MET A 286 -4.96 6.19 15.57
N LEU A 287 -5.99 5.41 15.16
CA LEU A 287 -7.37 5.60 15.62
C LEU A 287 -7.61 5.08 17.03
N THR A 288 -6.85 4.07 17.49
CA THR A 288 -7.10 3.40 18.77
C THR A 288 -6.91 4.30 19.99
N LYS A 289 -6.15 5.38 19.86
CA LYS A 289 -5.89 6.36 20.92
C LYS A 289 -6.75 7.62 20.81
N MET A 290 -7.71 7.65 19.88
CA MET A 290 -8.62 8.79 19.74
C MET A 290 -9.74 8.73 20.79
N ASP A 291 -10.19 9.91 21.21
CA ASP A 291 -11.36 10.07 22.08
C ASP A 291 -12.64 9.49 21.48
N GLU A 292 -13.70 9.46 22.29
CA GLU A 292 -15.03 9.01 21.88
C GLU A 292 -15.48 9.70 20.58
N PRO A 293 -16.01 8.93 19.62
CA PRO A 293 -16.27 9.42 18.27
C PRO A 293 -17.44 10.41 18.20
N PHE A 294 -18.27 10.50 19.24
CA PHE A 294 -19.43 11.37 19.30
C PHE A 294 -19.54 12.03 20.67
N HIS A 295 -19.89 13.31 20.69
CA HIS A 295 -20.23 14.04 21.91
C HIS A 295 -21.64 14.63 21.78
N GLU A 296 -22.38 14.61 22.88
CA GLU A 296 -23.65 15.32 22.97
C GLU A 296 -23.40 16.80 23.26
N ILE A 297 -23.74 17.67 22.31
CA ILE A 297 -23.63 19.11 22.48
C ILE A 297 -25.04 19.68 22.69
N PRO A 298 -25.28 20.41 23.80
CA PRO A 298 -26.54 21.12 23.98
C PRO A 298 -26.65 22.26 22.96
N PHE A 299 -27.81 22.38 22.32
CA PHE A 299 -28.13 23.48 21.41
C PHE A 299 -29.59 23.89 21.59
N ILE A 300 -29.93 25.12 21.22
CA ILE A 300 -31.30 25.61 21.23
C ILE A 300 -31.91 25.36 19.86
N ARG A 301 -33.06 24.68 19.81
CA ARG A 301 -33.76 24.44 18.55
C ARG A 301 -34.53 25.71 18.13
N PRO A 302 -34.35 26.24 16.90
CA PRO A 302 -34.94 27.52 16.50
C PRO A 302 -36.47 27.56 16.47
N ASP A 303 -37.12 26.41 16.23
CA ASP A 303 -38.57 26.23 16.11
C ASP A 303 -39.30 26.23 17.47
N THR A 304 -38.69 25.65 18.50
CA THR A 304 -39.31 25.35 19.79
C THR A 304 -38.69 26.15 20.94
N LEU A 305 -37.55 26.81 20.71
CA LEU A 305 -36.75 27.55 21.68
C LEU A 305 -36.39 26.73 22.93
N ARG A 306 -36.39 25.39 22.83
CA ARG A 306 -36.02 24.47 23.91
C ARG A 306 -34.59 23.97 23.73
N ILE A 307 -33.96 23.64 24.85
CA ILE A 307 -32.66 22.97 24.87
C ILE A 307 -32.86 21.54 24.37
N SER A 308 -32.13 21.18 23.32
CA SER A 308 -32.00 19.83 22.80
C SER A 308 -30.53 19.44 22.81
N ARG A 309 -30.23 18.14 22.86
CA ARG A 309 -28.86 17.64 22.66
C ARG A 309 -28.71 17.11 21.25
N LEU A 310 -27.63 17.47 20.58
CA LEU A 310 -27.26 16.93 19.27
C LEU A 310 -26.02 16.06 19.42
N GLN A 311 -26.07 14.86 18.86
CA GLN A 311 -24.90 14.01 18.77
C GLN A 311 -24.00 14.52 17.63
N VAL A 312 -22.85 15.08 17.98
CA VAL A 312 -21.91 15.67 17.03
C VAL A 312 -20.67 14.78 16.95
N PRO A 313 -20.22 14.39 15.74
CA PRO A 313 -19.01 13.58 15.60
C PRO A 313 -17.76 14.40 15.95
N LYS A 314 -16.91 13.85 16.80
CA LYS A 314 -15.57 14.40 17.03
C LYS A 314 -14.64 13.95 15.91
N ILE A 315 -14.04 14.92 15.23
CA ILE A 315 -13.19 14.68 14.07
C ILE A 315 -11.76 15.15 14.30
N TYR A 316 -10.83 14.46 13.67
CA TYR A 316 -9.41 14.77 13.63
C TYR A 316 -8.96 14.88 12.17
N HIS A 317 -8.03 15.78 11.90
CA HIS A 317 -7.50 15.99 10.56
C HIS A 317 -6.10 15.41 10.46
N LEU A 318 -5.92 14.50 9.48
CA LEU A 318 -4.60 14.02 9.07
C LEU A 318 -4.29 14.59 7.69
N ASN A 319 -3.28 15.44 7.61
CA ASN A 319 -2.82 16.04 6.36
C ASN A 319 -1.82 15.10 5.67
N VAL A 320 -2.04 14.86 4.38
CA VAL A 320 -1.18 14.03 3.54
C VAL A 320 -0.79 14.85 2.32
N VAL A 321 0.51 15.09 2.14
CA VAL A 321 1.04 15.80 0.98
C VAL A 321 1.89 14.83 0.16
N PHE A 322 1.53 14.66 -1.10
CA PHE A 322 2.29 13.90 -2.08
C PHE A 322 3.14 14.85 -2.92
N ARG A 323 4.41 14.48 -3.10
CA ARG A 323 5.34 15.12 -4.03
C ARG A 323 5.83 14.05 -4.99
N PHE A 324 5.47 14.17 -6.26
CA PHE A 324 5.95 13.31 -7.34
C PHE A 324 6.97 14.09 -8.16
N SER A 325 8.10 13.46 -8.47
CA SER A 325 9.16 14.05 -9.29
C SER A 325 9.84 12.94 -10.09
N VAL A 326 10.17 13.22 -11.34
CA VAL A 326 10.99 12.34 -12.17
C VAL A 326 12.45 12.75 -12.03
N GLU A 327 13.34 11.79 -11.86
CA GLU A 327 14.77 12.10 -11.74
C GLU A 327 15.32 12.57 -13.08
N GLY A 328 15.95 13.75 -13.11
CA GLY A 328 16.44 14.38 -14.33
C GLY A 328 15.43 15.31 -15.00
N ASP A 329 14.22 15.44 -14.47
CA ASP A 329 13.22 16.41 -14.90
C ASP A 329 12.67 17.15 -13.67
N GLU A 330 13.31 18.28 -13.36
CA GLU A 330 12.93 19.13 -12.23
C GLU A 330 11.76 20.07 -12.54
N GLU A 331 11.34 20.17 -13.80
CA GLU A 331 10.21 21.01 -14.21
C GLU A 331 8.88 20.30 -13.92
N THR A 332 8.83 18.97 -13.99
CA THR A 332 7.60 18.18 -13.77
C THR A 332 7.43 17.68 -12.33
N VAL A 333 7.53 18.58 -11.34
CA VAL A 333 7.20 18.24 -9.94
C VAL A 333 5.73 18.47 -9.65
N LEU A 334 4.99 17.39 -9.43
CA LEU A 334 3.57 17.42 -9.11
C LEU A 334 3.35 17.31 -7.60
N TYR A 335 2.54 18.23 -7.07
CA TYR A 335 2.16 18.25 -5.66
C TYR A 335 0.66 18.01 -5.52
N GLU A 336 0.27 17.13 -4.60
CA GLU A 336 -1.13 16.92 -4.24
C GLU A 336 -1.30 16.91 -2.73
N ARG A 337 -2.32 17.61 -2.24
CA ARG A 337 -2.69 17.63 -0.83
C ARG A 337 -4.04 16.96 -0.64
N LEU A 338 -4.05 15.97 0.25
CA LEU A 338 -5.26 15.34 0.77
C LEU A 338 -5.37 15.63 2.26
N ARG A 339 -6.60 15.81 2.73
CA ARG A 339 -6.94 15.85 4.14
C ARG A 339 -7.86 14.67 4.42
N LEU A 340 -7.38 13.77 5.26
CA LEU A 340 -8.17 12.66 5.77
C LEU A 340 -8.88 13.15 7.03
N VAL A 341 -10.21 13.06 7.04
CA VAL A 341 -11.00 13.38 8.22
C VAL A 341 -11.33 12.08 8.94
N LEU A 342 -10.83 11.94 10.16
CA LEU A 342 -10.81 10.72 10.93
C LEU A 342 -11.63 10.86 12.21
N ASN A 343 -12.17 9.75 12.71
CA ASN A 343 -12.60 9.59 14.08
C ASN A 343 -12.20 8.19 14.58
N GLN A 344 -12.53 7.86 15.83
CA GLN A 344 -12.21 6.54 16.40
C GLN A 344 -12.78 5.35 15.60
N LYS A 345 -13.89 5.54 14.87
CA LYS A 345 -14.52 4.50 14.03
C LYS A 345 -13.82 4.30 12.69
N GLY A 346 -13.07 5.28 12.18
CA GLY A 346 -12.46 5.18 10.86
C GLY A 346 -12.25 6.51 10.14
N ILE A 347 -11.97 6.37 8.84
CA ILE A 347 -11.99 7.49 7.90
C ILE A 347 -13.45 7.86 7.64
N GLN A 348 -13.80 9.13 7.89
CA GLN A 348 -15.14 9.66 7.66
C GLN A 348 -15.30 10.23 6.26
N ARG A 349 -14.23 10.81 5.71
CA ARG A 349 -14.17 11.33 4.34
C ARG A 349 -12.73 11.70 3.95
N VAL A 350 -12.52 11.86 2.65
CA VAL A 350 -11.27 12.36 2.06
C VAL A 350 -11.56 13.69 1.34
N GLU A 351 -10.79 14.72 1.69
CA GLU A 351 -10.90 16.05 1.09
C GLU A 351 -9.66 16.32 0.24
N ARG A 352 -9.83 16.56 -1.06
CA ARG A 352 -8.74 17.04 -1.93
C ARG A 352 -8.68 18.56 -1.85
N ILE A 353 -7.51 19.08 -1.50
CA ILE A 353 -7.26 20.51 -1.34
C ILE A 353 -6.42 20.96 -2.52
N SER A 354 -7.00 21.81 -3.37
CA SER A 354 -6.31 22.36 -4.54
C SER A 354 -5.73 23.74 -4.24
N PRO A 355 -4.64 24.15 -4.92
CA PRO A 355 -4.16 25.53 -4.89
C PRO A 355 -5.31 26.47 -5.28
N GLY A 356 -5.74 27.34 -4.36
CA GLY A 356 -6.95 28.18 -4.51
C GLY A 356 -8.12 27.83 -3.56
N GLY A 357 -7.93 26.92 -2.60
CA GLY A 357 -8.87 26.70 -1.49
C GLY A 357 -10.16 25.94 -1.83
N LYS A 358 -10.30 25.46 -3.08
CA LYS A 358 -11.45 24.63 -3.48
C LYS A 358 -11.31 23.23 -2.86
N ILE A 359 -12.27 22.88 -2.00
CA ILE A 359 -12.39 21.56 -1.36
C ILE A 359 -13.28 20.68 -2.23
N GLN A 360 -12.71 19.62 -2.80
CA GLN A 360 -13.49 18.57 -3.44
C GLN A 360 -13.65 17.39 -2.48
N LYS A 361 -14.89 17.11 -2.08
CA LYS A 361 -15.20 15.96 -1.22
C LYS A 361 -15.20 14.68 -2.06
N MET A 362 -14.34 13.73 -1.69
CA MET A 362 -14.39 12.36 -2.19
C MET A 362 -14.98 11.50 -1.07
N ILE A 363 -16.14 10.89 -1.35
CA ILE A 363 -16.78 9.97 -0.42
C ILE A 363 -15.96 8.67 -0.42
N SER A 364 -15.63 8.16 0.78
CA SER A 364 -14.90 6.91 0.98
C SER A 364 -15.81 5.70 0.95
#